data_AF-A0A969VTV2-F1
#
_entry.id   AF-A0A969VTV2-F1
#
_cell.length_a   1.000
_cell.length_b   1.000
_cell.length_c   1.000
_cell.angle_alpha   90.00
_cell.angle_beta   90.00
_cell.angle_gamma   90.00
#
_symmetry.space_group_name_H-M   'P 1'
#
loop_
_entity.id
_entity.type
_entity.pdbx_description
1 polymer ?
#
loop_
_entity_poly.entity_id
_entity_poly.type
_entity_poly.pdbx_seq_one_letter_code
_entity_poly.pdbx_strand_id
1 'polypeptide(L)'
;MLTWYFGERQSFVWAIHQNGLSNFANINLTKKDISRDVKILRKALDPGVSSVEDIPPFDVILSNKLYSQIIKPIEQSLSGKNLLISVPHESLAQIPISVLLTEKINQPPKGSAALKDYQNAPWLIRKIAISQLPSVNALAALRGAKIERNDAQSFIAFADPYFSKAQANNVLAKIETAQVVNTRGKPLNLRSVPKTSNVSSAELALLPGLPDTSIEVNEIAKVLNAKPEDIYLNQHASVKK
;
A
#
# COMPACT_ATOMS: atom_id res chain seq x y z
N MET A 1 4.60 22.05 3.14
CA MET A 1 3.56 21.32 2.39
C MET A 1 3.56 21.87 0.98
N LEU A 2 3.51 21.00 -0.04
CA LEU A 2 3.22 21.37 -1.41
C LEU A 2 1.83 20.87 -1.79
N THR A 3 1.07 21.69 -2.49
CA THR A 3 -0.22 21.32 -3.07
C THR A 3 -0.31 21.86 -4.49
N TRP A 4 -0.98 21.11 -5.36
CA TRP A 4 -1.15 21.45 -6.76
C TRP A 4 -2.62 21.63 -7.09
N TYR A 5 -2.88 22.42 -8.12
CA TYR A 5 -4.17 22.44 -8.80
C TYR A 5 -3.91 22.40 -10.30
N PHE A 6 -4.49 21.41 -10.97
CA PHE A 6 -4.34 21.21 -12.42
C PHE A 6 -5.64 21.56 -13.12
N GLY A 7 -5.66 22.72 -13.77
CA GLY A 7 -6.82 23.20 -14.52
C GLY A 7 -6.78 22.85 -16.00
N GLU A 8 -7.88 23.13 -16.71
CA GLU A 8 -7.98 22.91 -18.16
C GLU A 8 -7.10 23.85 -18.99
N ARG A 9 -6.78 25.04 -18.45
CA ARG A 9 -5.99 26.08 -19.14
C ARG A 9 -4.69 26.42 -18.44
N GLN A 10 -4.73 26.48 -17.11
CA GLN A 10 -3.60 26.87 -16.29
C GLN A 10 -3.59 26.04 -15.02
N SER A 11 -2.39 25.76 -14.54
CA SER A 11 -2.16 24.99 -13.32
C SER A 11 -1.29 25.78 -12.36
N PHE A 12 -1.33 25.38 -11.09
CA PHE A 12 -0.67 26.11 -10.01
C PHE A 12 -0.07 25.14 -9.00
N VAL A 13 0.98 25.60 -8.34
CA VAL A 13 1.57 24.94 -7.17
C VAL A 13 1.79 25.96 -6.08
N TRP A 14 1.50 25.56 -4.84
CA TRP A 14 1.74 26.36 -3.64
C TRP A 14 2.66 25.60 -2.69
N ALA A 15 3.65 26.31 -2.16
CA ALA A 15 4.49 25.87 -1.06
C ALA A 15 4.08 26.62 0.22
N ILE A 16 3.56 25.89 1.20
CA ILE A 16 3.03 26.42 2.46
C ILE A 16 3.87 25.90 3.62
N HIS A 17 4.41 26.80 4.42
CA HIS A 17 5.16 26.53 5.65
C HIS A 17 4.25 26.73 6.87
N GLN A 18 4.76 26.48 8.08
CA GLN A 18 3.99 26.65 9.31
C GLN A 18 3.56 28.11 9.55
N ASN A 19 4.33 29.08 9.05
CA ASN A 19 4.07 30.52 9.15
C ASN A 19 3.24 31.08 7.98
N GLY A 20 2.77 30.24 7.05
CA GLY A 20 1.92 30.66 5.94
C GLY A 20 2.48 30.31 4.56
N LEU A 21 2.03 31.04 3.54
CA LEU A 21 2.45 30.85 2.15
C LEU A 21 3.92 31.25 1.99
N SER A 22 4.77 30.29 1.61
CA SER A 22 6.20 30.52 1.37
C SER A 22 6.46 30.93 -0.08
N ASN A 23 5.81 30.28 -1.04
CA ASN A 23 5.94 30.59 -2.46
C ASN A 23 4.77 29.99 -3.24
N PHE A 24 4.52 30.48 -4.45
CA PHE A 24 3.59 29.89 -5.40
C PHE A 24 4.13 30.07 -6.81
N ALA A 25 3.69 29.21 -7.74
CA ALA A 25 4.06 29.36 -9.14
C ALA A 25 2.92 28.92 -10.06
N ASN A 26 2.87 29.58 -11.22
CA ASN A 26 2.08 29.14 -12.35
C ASN A 26 2.81 28.00 -13.06
N ILE A 27 2.08 26.96 -13.43
CA ILE A 27 2.58 25.83 -14.19
C ILE A 27 1.95 25.89 -15.58
N ASN A 28 2.80 25.95 -16.60
CA ASN A 28 2.42 25.89 -18.01
C ASN A 28 2.12 24.46 -18.46
N LEU A 29 1.22 23.78 -17.74
CA LEU A 29 0.71 22.44 -18.06
C LEU A 29 -0.79 22.41 -17.78
N THR A 30 -1.53 21.65 -18.56
CA THR A 30 -2.97 21.41 -18.33
C THR A 30 -3.19 20.11 -17.56
N LYS A 31 -4.41 19.92 -17.05
CA LYS A 31 -4.87 18.62 -16.51
C LYS A 31 -4.63 17.46 -17.48
N LYS A 32 -4.84 17.69 -18.78
CA LYS A 32 -4.63 16.68 -19.83
C LYS A 32 -3.15 16.32 -19.99
N ASP A 33 -2.25 17.31 -19.93
CA ASP A 33 -0.81 17.07 -19.99
C ASP A 33 -0.33 16.21 -18.82
N ILE A 34 -0.74 16.55 -17.59
CA ILE A 34 -0.38 15.78 -16.39
C ILE A 34 -0.93 14.37 -16.47
N SER A 35 -2.18 14.19 -16.90
CA SER A 35 -2.78 12.86 -17.09
C SER A 35 -2.01 12.01 -18.10
N ARG A 36 -1.64 12.58 -19.25
CA ARG A 36 -0.81 11.89 -20.26
C ARG A 36 0.54 11.48 -19.68
N ASP A 37 1.25 12.43 -19.08
CA ASP A 37 2.63 12.23 -18.64
C ASP A 37 2.69 11.23 -17.47
N VAL A 38 1.76 11.32 -16.52
CA VAL A 38 1.63 10.33 -15.43
C VAL A 38 1.27 8.95 -15.97
N LYS A 39 0.36 8.85 -16.94
CA LYS A 39 0.00 7.56 -17.56
C LYS A 39 1.20 6.88 -18.22
N ILE A 40 2.11 7.66 -18.82
CA ILE A 40 3.35 7.13 -19.39
C ILE A 40 4.26 6.61 -18.28
N LEU A 41 4.52 7.41 -17.24
CA LEU A 41 5.38 7.02 -16.12
C LEU A 41 4.86 5.78 -15.38
N ARG A 42 3.54 5.65 -15.22
CA ARG A 42 2.91 4.50 -14.54
C ARG A 42 3.18 3.16 -15.22
N LYS A 43 3.41 3.12 -16.54
CA LYS A 43 3.62 1.85 -17.25
C LYS A 43 4.79 1.03 -16.68
N ALA A 44 5.83 1.70 -16.20
CA ALA A 44 6.99 1.04 -15.60
C ALA A 44 6.81 0.75 -14.10
N LEU A 45 5.90 1.46 -13.42
CA LEU A 45 5.63 1.29 -11.99
C LEU A 45 4.56 0.22 -11.71
N ASP A 46 3.66 0.01 -12.66
CA ASP A 46 2.56 -0.96 -12.59
C ASP A 46 2.48 -1.72 -13.93
N PRO A 47 3.47 -2.57 -14.23
CA PRO A 47 3.66 -3.10 -15.58
C PRO A 47 2.74 -4.28 -15.93
N GLY A 48 2.16 -4.97 -14.94
CA GLY A 48 1.30 -6.13 -15.18
C GLY A 48 1.98 -7.30 -15.91
N VAL A 49 3.31 -7.41 -15.80
CA VAL A 49 4.13 -8.43 -16.49
C VAL A 49 4.59 -9.53 -15.54
N SER A 50 4.86 -10.71 -16.09
CA SER A 50 5.28 -11.89 -15.32
C SER A 50 6.81 -12.05 -15.19
N SER A 51 7.61 -11.28 -15.94
CA SER A 51 9.08 -11.32 -15.91
C SER A 51 9.70 -9.92 -15.82
N VAL A 52 10.89 -9.83 -15.23
CA VAL A 52 11.65 -8.58 -15.05
C VAL A 52 12.09 -8.00 -16.39
N GLU A 53 12.40 -8.86 -17.36
CA GLU A 53 12.81 -8.50 -18.73
C GLU A 53 11.69 -7.82 -19.53
N ASP A 54 10.44 -8.05 -19.12
CA ASP A 54 9.25 -7.51 -19.76
C ASP A 54 8.83 -6.15 -19.19
N ILE A 55 9.42 -5.73 -18.06
CA ILE A 55 9.15 -4.43 -17.46
C ILE A 55 9.57 -3.33 -18.46
N PRO A 56 8.65 -2.45 -18.87
CA PRO A 56 9.00 -1.33 -19.74
C PRO A 56 9.92 -0.37 -18.97
N PRO A 57 10.88 0.27 -19.65
CA PRO A 57 11.78 1.21 -18.98
C PRO A 57 10.99 2.38 -18.38
N PHE A 58 11.37 2.79 -17.17
CA PHE A 58 10.84 4.00 -16.56
C PHE A 58 11.42 5.22 -17.28
N ASP A 59 10.56 6.11 -17.77
CA ASP A 59 10.97 7.28 -18.55
C ASP A 59 11.60 8.35 -17.64
N VAL A 60 12.93 8.30 -17.51
CA VAL A 60 13.70 9.18 -16.63
C VAL A 60 13.72 10.62 -17.15
N ILE A 61 13.61 10.80 -18.47
CA ILE A 61 13.60 12.09 -19.15
C ILE A 61 12.27 12.79 -18.83
N LEU A 62 11.15 12.09 -18.98
CA LEU A 62 9.83 12.60 -18.65
C LEU A 62 9.68 12.87 -17.15
N SER A 63 10.23 12.00 -16.31
CA SER A 63 10.23 12.19 -14.85
C SER A 63 10.97 13.48 -14.46
N ASN A 64 12.18 13.72 -14.99
CA ASN A 64 12.90 14.97 -14.73
C ASN A 64 12.22 16.20 -15.37
N LYS A 65 11.62 16.05 -16.54
CA LYS A 65 10.82 17.11 -17.16
C LYS A 65 9.65 17.51 -16.25
N LEU A 66 8.91 16.54 -15.74
CA LEU A 66 7.79 16.78 -14.84
C LEU A 66 8.28 17.47 -13.55
N TYR A 67 9.34 16.96 -12.92
CA TYR A 67 9.99 17.64 -11.78
C TYR A 67 10.29 19.11 -12.06
N SER A 68 10.93 19.37 -13.20
CA SER A 68 11.35 20.71 -13.63
C SER A 68 10.17 21.64 -13.86
N GLN A 69 9.00 21.11 -14.21
CA GLN A 69 7.81 21.91 -14.47
C GLN A 69 6.95 22.12 -13.22
N ILE A 70 6.83 21.13 -12.34
CA ILE A 70 5.83 21.17 -11.25
C ILE A 70 6.42 21.34 -9.84
N ILE A 71 7.74 21.14 -9.65
CA ILE A 71 8.42 21.31 -8.34
C ILE A 71 9.48 22.39 -8.41
N LYS A 72 10.35 22.36 -9.43
CA LYS A 72 11.47 23.31 -9.56
C LYS A 72 11.08 24.79 -9.39
N PRO A 73 9.93 25.29 -9.89
CA PRO A 73 9.53 26.68 -9.67
C PRO A 73 9.39 27.11 -8.20
N ILE A 74 9.17 26.15 -7.29
CA ILE A 74 9.02 26.39 -5.86
C ILE A 74 10.05 25.63 -5.01
N GLU A 75 11.09 25.06 -5.63
CA GLU A 75 12.11 24.23 -4.98
C GLU A 75 12.87 24.98 -3.88
N GLN A 76 13.06 26.30 -4.02
CA GLN A 76 13.67 27.13 -2.98
C GLN A 76 12.91 27.05 -1.64
N SER A 77 11.59 26.83 -1.69
CA SER A 77 10.76 26.67 -0.48
C SER A 77 11.01 25.33 0.25
N LEU A 78 11.75 24.40 -0.37
CA LEU A 78 12.16 23.14 0.23
C LEU A 78 13.53 23.22 0.92
N SER A 79 14.28 24.31 0.69
CA SER A 79 15.62 24.48 1.26
C SER A 79 15.59 24.46 2.79
N GLY A 80 16.46 23.67 3.40
CA GLY A 80 16.54 23.50 4.85
C GLY A 80 15.35 22.77 5.48
N LYS A 81 14.45 22.14 4.71
CA LYS A 81 13.32 21.36 5.23
C LYS A 81 13.63 19.87 5.22
N ASN A 82 13.27 19.19 6.30
CA ASN A 82 13.49 17.75 6.43
C ASN A 82 12.32 16.92 5.88
N LEU A 83 11.11 17.50 5.82
CA LEU A 83 9.88 16.81 5.43
C LEU A 83 9.08 17.64 4.43
N LEU A 84 8.77 17.00 3.31
CA LEU A 84 7.79 17.43 2.33
C LEU A 84 6.46 16.71 2.57
N ILE A 85 5.46 17.44 3.03
CA ILE A 85 4.07 16.98 2.95
C ILE A 85 3.52 17.31 1.56
N SER A 86 3.20 16.31 0.75
CA SER A 86 2.61 16.49 -0.58
C SER A 86 1.10 16.25 -0.56
N VAL A 87 0.36 17.12 -1.23
CA VAL A 87 -1.08 16.96 -1.49
C VAL A 87 -1.27 17.02 -3.02
N PRO A 88 -1.09 15.88 -3.72
CA PRO A 88 -1.21 15.83 -5.17
C PRO A 88 -2.66 16.01 -5.61
N HIS A 89 -2.86 16.54 -6.81
CA HIS A 89 -4.17 16.74 -7.42
C HIS A 89 -4.33 15.84 -8.63
N GLU A 90 -5.52 15.25 -8.79
CA GLU A 90 -5.91 14.47 -9.97
C GLU A 90 -4.92 13.34 -10.28
N SER A 91 -4.56 13.16 -11.56
CA SER A 91 -3.66 12.11 -12.02
C SER A 91 -2.30 12.11 -11.34
N LEU A 92 -1.80 13.25 -10.82
CA LEU A 92 -0.53 13.25 -10.09
C LEU A 92 -0.58 12.34 -8.85
N ALA A 93 -1.76 12.17 -8.22
CA ALA A 93 -1.93 11.29 -7.07
C ALA A 93 -1.75 9.80 -7.42
N GLN A 94 -1.76 9.46 -8.71
CA GLN A 94 -1.58 8.10 -9.20
C GLN A 94 -0.12 7.66 -9.24
N ILE A 95 0.85 8.54 -8.98
CA ILE A 95 2.26 8.16 -8.81
C ILE A 95 2.81 8.74 -7.51
N PRO A 96 3.70 8.01 -6.82
CA PRO A 96 4.45 8.60 -5.72
C PRO A 96 5.33 9.72 -6.25
N ILE A 97 5.16 10.96 -5.77
CA ILE A 97 5.98 12.10 -6.22
C ILE A 97 7.48 11.91 -5.91
N SER A 98 7.80 10.99 -4.99
CA SER A 98 9.15 10.51 -4.68
C SER A 98 9.93 9.99 -5.89
N VAL A 99 9.24 9.49 -6.93
CA VAL A 99 9.87 8.93 -8.14
C VAL A 99 10.25 10.00 -9.18
N LEU A 100 10.03 11.28 -8.90
CA LEU A 100 10.47 12.35 -9.78
C LEU A 100 11.98 12.54 -9.68
N LEU A 101 12.66 12.65 -10.84
CA LEU A 101 14.11 12.87 -10.88
C LEU A 101 14.44 14.35 -10.74
N THR A 102 15.34 14.67 -9.83
CA THR A 102 15.75 16.07 -9.57
C THR A 102 16.80 16.56 -10.58
N GLU A 103 17.51 15.64 -11.24
CA GLU A 103 18.56 15.92 -12.22
C GLU A 103 18.38 15.04 -13.47
N LYS A 104 18.89 15.51 -14.61
CA LYS A 104 18.84 14.78 -15.87
C LYS A 104 19.85 13.64 -15.85
N ILE A 105 19.41 12.45 -16.28
CA ILE A 105 20.28 11.31 -16.55
C ILE A 105 19.93 10.71 -17.91
N ASN A 106 20.82 9.89 -18.45
CA ASN A 106 20.54 9.12 -19.66
C ASN A 106 19.52 8.02 -19.36
N GLN A 107 18.67 7.71 -20.34
CA GLN A 107 17.68 6.64 -20.22
C GLN A 107 18.39 5.29 -20.01
N PRO A 108 18.12 4.58 -18.89
CA PRO A 108 18.65 3.24 -18.69
C PRO A 108 18.11 2.27 -19.75
N PRO A 109 18.85 1.18 -20.05
CA PRO A 109 18.39 0.14 -20.96
C PRO A 109 17.11 -0.56 -20.48
N LYS A 110 16.57 -1.49 -21.27
CA LYS A 110 15.45 -2.34 -20.83
C LYS A 110 15.95 -3.53 -20.01
N GLY A 111 15.12 -4.00 -19.08
CA GLY A 111 15.33 -5.24 -18.34
C GLY A 111 16.26 -5.10 -17.14
N SER A 112 16.71 -6.23 -16.61
CA SER A 112 17.44 -6.34 -15.34
C SER A 112 18.75 -5.53 -15.29
N ALA A 113 19.41 -5.31 -16.44
CA ALA A 113 20.62 -4.48 -16.53
C ALA A 113 20.39 -3.03 -16.07
N ALA A 114 19.16 -2.52 -16.20
CA ALA A 114 18.79 -1.15 -15.85
C ALA A 114 18.64 -0.92 -14.34
N LEU A 115 18.49 -1.98 -13.55
CA LEU A 115 18.20 -1.87 -12.12
C LEU A 115 19.29 -1.10 -11.37
N LYS A 116 20.56 -1.26 -11.76
CA LYS A 116 21.69 -0.54 -11.17
C LYS A 116 21.65 0.95 -11.48
N ASP A 117 21.23 1.32 -12.69
CA ASP A 117 21.12 2.73 -13.09
C ASP A 117 19.96 3.40 -12.34
N TYR A 118 18.80 2.72 -12.26
CA TYR A 118 17.67 3.20 -11.46
C TYR A 118 18.01 3.29 -9.98
N GLN A 119 18.76 2.35 -9.42
CA GLN A 119 19.18 2.42 -8.02
C GLN A 119 19.97 3.71 -7.74
N ASN A 120 20.84 4.13 -8.65
CA ASN A 120 21.70 5.31 -8.47
C ASN A 120 21.08 6.61 -8.98
N ALA A 121 19.87 6.57 -9.54
CA ALA A 121 19.22 7.75 -10.09
C ALA A 121 18.90 8.82 -9.01
N PRO A 122 18.89 10.11 -9.37
CA PRO A 122 18.72 11.25 -8.47
C PRO A 122 17.24 11.49 -8.09
N TRP A 123 16.59 10.47 -7.52
CA TRP A 123 15.19 10.51 -7.08
C TRP A 123 14.95 11.59 -6.03
N LEU A 124 13.78 12.24 -6.07
CA LEU A 124 13.38 13.27 -5.11
C LEU A 124 13.42 12.78 -3.65
N ILE A 125 13.04 11.51 -3.42
CA ILE A 125 13.07 10.91 -2.08
C ILE A 125 14.46 10.86 -1.45
N ARG A 126 15.53 10.96 -2.26
CA ARG A 126 16.91 11.04 -1.76
C ARG A 126 17.25 12.42 -1.19
N LYS A 127 16.52 13.48 -1.56
CA LYS A 127 16.76 14.86 -1.12
C LYS A 127 15.93 15.25 0.10
N ILE A 128 14.72 14.71 0.25
CA ILE A 128 13.80 15.11 1.32
C ILE A 128 12.86 13.94 1.68
N ALA A 129 12.51 13.80 2.96
CA ALA A 129 11.48 12.84 3.36
C ALA A 129 10.12 13.29 2.82
N ILE A 130 9.28 12.35 2.36
CA ILE A 130 7.99 12.68 1.74
C ILE A 130 6.86 11.95 2.46
N SER A 131 5.82 12.70 2.82
CA SER A 131 4.55 12.18 3.31
C SER A 131 3.43 12.69 2.42
N GLN A 132 2.67 11.78 1.82
CA GLN A 132 1.57 12.13 0.92
C GLN A 132 0.24 12.07 1.66
N LEU A 133 -0.57 13.12 1.50
CA LEU A 133 -1.91 13.22 2.07
C LEU A 133 -2.96 13.42 0.96
N PRO A 134 -4.20 12.92 1.16
CA PRO A 134 -5.24 13.00 0.14
C PRO A 134 -5.83 14.41 0.00
N SER A 135 -5.74 15.25 1.03
CA SER A 135 -6.25 16.63 1.00
C SER A 135 -5.60 17.51 2.06
N VAL A 136 -5.74 18.84 1.89
CA VAL A 136 -5.33 19.83 2.90
C VAL A 136 -6.16 19.70 4.17
N ASN A 137 -7.47 19.42 4.04
CA ASN A 137 -8.35 19.23 5.20
C ASN A 137 -7.96 18.01 6.03
N ALA A 138 -7.48 16.93 5.40
CA ALA A 138 -6.97 15.77 6.11
C ALA A 138 -5.75 16.14 6.98
N LEU A 139 -4.85 16.99 6.47
CA LEU A 139 -3.72 17.49 7.27
C LEU A 139 -4.20 18.30 8.48
N ALA A 140 -5.18 19.18 8.29
CA ALA A 140 -5.74 19.97 9.38
C ALA A 140 -6.40 19.09 10.45
N ALA A 141 -7.20 18.11 10.03
CA ALA A 141 -7.85 17.15 10.93
C ALA A 141 -6.82 16.32 11.71
N LEU A 142 -5.79 15.78 11.04
CA LEU A 142 -4.73 14.99 11.68
C LEU A 142 -3.89 15.80 12.67
N ARG A 143 -3.67 17.10 12.41
CA ARG A 143 -2.96 17.98 13.35
C ARG A 143 -3.82 18.43 14.53
N GLY A 144 -5.14 18.53 14.34
CA GLY A 144 -6.09 18.87 15.39
C GLY A 144 -6.53 17.66 16.22
N ALA A 145 -6.33 16.44 15.72
CA ALA A 145 -6.69 15.21 16.42
C ALA A 145 -5.86 15.07 17.70
N LYS A 146 -6.56 14.94 18.83
CA LYS A 146 -5.93 14.58 20.09
C LYS A 146 -5.46 13.13 19.98
N ILE A 147 -4.15 12.91 20.00
CA ILE A 147 -3.59 11.55 20.04
C ILE A 147 -3.83 11.02 21.45
N GLU A 148 -4.91 10.25 21.63
CA GLU A 148 -5.09 9.47 22.85
C GLU A 148 -4.21 8.23 22.73
N ARG A 149 -3.09 8.22 23.48
CA ARG A 149 -2.31 7.00 23.65
C ARG A 149 -3.11 6.08 24.56
N ASN A 150 -3.70 5.06 23.99
CA ASN A 150 -4.22 3.95 24.77
C ASN A 150 -3.01 3.09 25.15
N ASP A 151 -2.46 3.33 26.35
CA ASP A 151 -1.34 2.55 26.88
C ASP A 151 -1.74 1.08 27.15
N ALA A 152 -3.05 0.79 27.13
CA ALA A 152 -3.58 -0.56 27.06
C ALA A 152 -3.65 -1.01 25.59
N GLN A 153 -2.74 -1.90 25.19
CA GLN A 153 -2.90 -2.66 23.95
C GLN A 153 -4.19 -3.46 24.03
N SER A 154 -5.23 -2.99 23.33
CA SER A 154 -6.50 -3.70 23.24
C SER A 154 -6.36 -4.77 22.16
N PHE A 155 -6.35 -6.03 22.56
CA PHE A 155 -6.36 -7.17 21.65
C PHE A 155 -7.68 -7.90 21.81
N ILE A 156 -8.28 -8.30 20.69
CA ILE A 156 -9.38 -9.26 20.66
C ILE A 156 -9.23 -10.05 19.36
N ALA A 157 -9.39 -11.36 19.43
CA ALA A 157 -9.17 -12.22 18.29
C ALA A 157 -10.23 -13.32 18.17
N PHE A 158 -10.61 -13.60 16.94
CA PHE A 158 -11.54 -14.65 16.56
C PHE A 158 -10.84 -15.56 15.55
N ALA A 159 -10.65 -16.83 15.89
CA ALA A 159 -9.93 -17.77 15.04
C ALA A 159 -10.55 -19.16 15.04
N ASP A 160 -10.25 -19.91 13.97
CA ASP A 160 -10.75 -21.26 13.69
C ASP A 160 -12.25 -21.45 14.00
N PRO A 161 -13.16 -20.66 13.38
CA PRO A 161 -14.59 -20.83 13.61
C PRO A 161 -15.12 -22.09 12.91
N TYR A 162 -16.20 -22.64 13.45
CA TYR A 162 -16.97 -23.67 12.78
C TYR A 162 -17.99 -23.04 11.83
N PHE A 163 -17.85 -23.32 10.55
CA PHE A 163 -18.79 -22.82 9.54
C PHE A 163 -20.03 -23.71 9.38
N SER A 164 -19.98 -24.97 9.85
CA SER A 164 -21.13 -25.89 9.83
C SER A 164 -21.18 -26.83 11.03
N LYS A 165 -22.38 -27.36 11.33
CA LYS A 165 -22.57 -28.37 12.40
C LYS A 165 -21.76 -29.64 12.15
N ALA A 166 -21.60 -30.04 10.88
CA ALA A 166 -20.79 -31.20 10.50
C ALA A 166 -19.30 -30.97 10.82
N GLN A 167 -18.78 -29.76 10.61
CA GLN A 167 -17.41 -29.41 11.01
C GLN A 167 -17.24 -29.48 12.53
N ALA A 168 -18.18 -28.89 13.29
CA ALA A 168 -18.15 -28.94 14.76
C ALA A 168 -18.15 -30.38 15.31
N ASN A 169 -18.91 -31.28 14.68
CA ASN A 169 -19.01 -32.69 15.11
C ASN A 169 -17.79 -33.53 14.69
N ASN A 170 -17.15 -33.24 13.55
CA ASN A 170 -16.01 -34.01 13.05
C ASN A 170 -14.71 -33.78 13.84
N VAL A 171 -14.56 -32.65 14.53
CA VAL A 171 -13.38 -32.36 15.36
C VAL A 171 -13.29 -33.28 16.58
N LEU A 172 -14.44 -33.67 17.15
CA LEU A 172 -14.52 -34.62 18.28
C LEU A 172 -13.97 -36.03 17.93
N ALA A 173 -13.89 -36.38 16.63
CA ALA A 173 -13.45 -37.70 16.17
C ALA A 173 -11.97 -37.77 15.75
N LYS A 174 -11.22 -36.65 15.74
CA LYS A 174 -9.87 -36.56 15.13
C LYS A 174 -8.70 -36.41 16.11
N ILE A 175 -8.92 -36.62 17.40
CA ILE A 175 -7.86 -36.49 18.43
C ILE A 175 -6.81 -37.62 18.33
N GLU A 176 -7.08 -38.70 17.60
CA GLU A 176 -6.14 -39.80 17.39
C GLU A 176 -5.56 -39.78 15.97
N THR A 177 -4.38 -39.15 15.80
CA THR A 177 -3.26 -39.52 14.90
C THR A 177 -2.51 -38.28 14.37
N ALA A 178 -1.48 -37.85 15.11
CA ALA A 178 -0.44 -37.00 14.57
C ALA A 178 0.53 -37.87 13.73
N GLN A 179 0.28 -38.01 12.43
CA GLN A 179 1.27 -38.60 11.52
C GLN A 179 2.16 -37.52 10.91
N VAL A 180 3.47 -37.70 11.10
CA VAL A 180 4.53 -36.94 10.43
C VAL A 180 4.43 -37.19 8.93
N VAL A 181 4.13 -36.15 8.15
CA VAL A 181 4.01 -36.24 6.69
C VAL A 181 5.33 -35.87 6.03
N ASN A 182 6.01 -36.86 5.42
CA ASN A 182 7.12 -36.63 4.49
C ASN A 182 6.59 -35.96 3.21
N THR A 183 7.16 -34.79 2.86
CA THR A 183 6.68 -33.88 1.79
C THR A 183 7.39 -34.03 0.44
N ARG A 184 8.27 -35.02 0.23
CA ARG A 184 8.91 -35.22 -1.09
C ARG A 184 8.01 -36.01 -2.04
N GLY A 185 7.59 -35.38 -3.15
CA GLY A 185 6.98 -36.03 -4.31
C GLY A 185 5.44 -36.16 -4.30
N LYS A 186 4.74 -35.59 -3.32
CA LYS A 186 3.26 -35.57 -3.31
C LYS A 186 2.73 -34.29 -3.97
N PRO A 187 1.64 -34.37 -4.75
CA PRO A 187 1.00 -33.19 -5.33
C PRO A 187 0.57 -32.22 -4.24
N LEU A 188 0.79 -30.92 -4.48
CA LEU A 188 0.36 -29.85 -3.61
C LEU A 188 -1.16 -29.76 -3.65
N ASN A 189 -1.82 -30.25 -2.60
CA ASN A 189 -3.24 -30.01 -2.40
C ASN A 189 -3.41 -28.66 -1.72
N LEU A 190 -4.15 -27.76 -2.36
CA LEU A 190 -4.58 -26.52 -1.71
C LEU A 190 -5.42 -26.88 -0.49
N ARG A 191 -4.95 -26.48 0.69
CA ARG A 191 -5.71 -26.59 1.93
C ARG A 191 -6.71 -25.44 1.96
N SER A 192 -7.88 -25.70 2.52
CA SER A 192 -8.87 -24.66 2.81
C SER A 192 -9.42 -23.90 1.60
N VAL A 193 -9.66 -24.60 0.48
CA VAL A 193 -10.38 -24.05 -0.68
C VAL A 193 -11.87 -24.35 -0.58
N PRO A 194 -12.76 -23.33 -0.64
CA PRO A 194 -14.20 -23.54 -0.73
C PRO A 194 -14.57 -24.31 -2.01
N LYS A 195 -15.35 -25.38 -1.87
CA LYS A 195 -15.83 -26.16 -3.02
C LYS A 195 -17.09 -25.52 -3.60
N THR A 196 -16.92 -24.62 -4.57
CA THR A 196 -18.03 -23.83 -5.16
C THR A 196 -18.50 -24.30 -6.53
N SER A 197 -17.87 -25.35 -7.10
CA SER A 197 -18.09 -25.77 -8.49
C SER A 197 -19.53 -26.18 -8.84
N ASN A 198 -20.34 -26.57 -7.84
CA ASN A 198 -21.67 -27.13 -8.05
C ASN A 198 -22.79 -26.33 -7.35
N VAL A 199 -22.53 -25.09 -6.91
CA VAL A 199 -23.52 -24.26 -6.21
C VAL A 199 -23.71 -22.93 -6.92
N SER A 200 -24.97 -22.50 -7.07
CA SER A 200 -25.31 -21.20 -7.68
C SER A 200 -25.03 -20.01 -6.76
N SER A 201 -24.80 -20.27 -5.46
CA SER A 201 -24.41 -19.28 -4.45
C SER A 201 -23.58 -19.95 -3.35
N ALA A 202 -22.56 -19.25 -2.85
CA ALA A 202 -21.69 -19.75 -1.79
C ALA A 202 -22.24 -19.34 -0.42
N GLU A 203 -22.71 -20.31 0.36
CA GLU A 203 -23.07 -20.13 1.77
C GLU A 203 -21.85 -20.23 2.68
N LEU A 204 -21.90 -19.57 3.84
CA LEU A 204 -20.84 -19.64 4.86
C LEU A 204 -20.50 -21.08 5.25
N ALA A 205 -21.49 -21.98 5.29
CA ALA A 205 -21.30 -23.38 5.65
C ALA A 205 -20.40 -24.19 4.69
N LEU A 206 -20.16 -23.68 3.48
CA LEU A 206 -19.24 -24.27 2.50
C LEU A 206 -17.78 -23.87 2.72
N LEU A 207 -17.52 -22.89 3.59
CA LEU A 207 -16.16 -22.49 3.92
C LEU A 207 -15.48 -23.59 4.75
N PRO A 208 -14.24 -23.97 4.41
CA PRO A 208 -13.44 -24.86 5.22
C PRO A 208 -12.96 -24.15 6.49
N GLY A 209 -12.80 -24.91 7.58
CA GLY A 209 -12.15 -24.41 8.79
C GLY A 209 -10.69 -24.01 8.55
N LEU A 210 -10.19 -23.14 9.42
CA LEU A 210 -8.84 -22.57 9.33
C LEU A 210 -8.08 -22.85 10.64
N PRO A 211 -7.74 -24.13 10.94
CA PRO A 211 -7.17 -24.51 12.23
C PRO A 211 -5.85 -23.80 12.55
N ASP A 212 -5.05 -23.50 11.53
CA ASP A 212 -3.77 -22.81 11.68
C ASP A 212 -3.95 -21.38 12.25
N THR A 213 -5.10 -20.73 12.01
CA THR A 213 -5.39 -19.40 12.57
C THR A 213 -5.51 -19.41 14.10
N SER A 214 -5.86 -20.56 14.69
CA SER A 214 -5.87 -20.70 16.16
C SER A 214 -4.46 -20.61 16.75
N ILE A 215 -3.46 -21.14 16.03
CA ILE A 215 -2.05 -21.07 16.44
C ILE A 215 -1.56 -19.63 16.31
N GLU A 216 -1.81 -19.00 15.15
CA GLU A 216 -1.42 -17.62 14.87
C GLU A 216 -1.97 -16.64 15.92
N VAL A 217 -3.26 -16.74 16.24
CA VAL A 217 -3.87 -15.87 17.25
C VAL A 217 -3.26 -16.05 18.64
N ASN A 218 -2.96 -17.29 19.04
CA ASN A 218 -2.32 -17.55 20.32
C ASN A 218 -0.87 -17.01 20.37
N GLU A 219 -0.14 -17.03 19.25
CA GLU A 219 1.19 -16.44 19.17
C GLU A 219 1.16 -14.92 19.25
N ILE A 220 0.23 -14.28 18.53
CA ILE A 220 0.04 -12.82 18.57
C ILE A 220 -0.43 -12.38 19.97
N ALA A 221 -1.34 -13.13 20.60
CA ALA A 221 -1.82 -12.85 21.94
C ALA A 221 -0.69 -12.85 22.98
N LYS A 222 0.28 -13.77 22.87
CA LYS A 222 1.47 -13.80 23.75
C LYS A 222 2.33 -12.55 23.58
N VAL A 223 2.53 -12.08 22.35
CA VAL A 223 3.32 -10.88 22.06
C VAL A 223 2.66 -9.62 22.62
N LEU A 224 1.33 -9.55 22.53
CA LEU A 224 0.52 -8.42 22.99
C LEU A 224 0.10 -8.52 24.46
N ASN A 225 0.58 -9.54 25.19
CA ASN A 225 0.21 -9.82 26.57
C ASN A 225 -1.32 -9.82 26.81
N ALA A 226 -2.06 -10.35 25.84
CA ALA A 226 -3.52 -10.37 25.86
C ALA A 226 -4.05 -11.37 26.87
N LYS A 227 -5.27 -11.14 27.38
CA LYS A 227 -5.91 -12.07 28.31
C LYS A 227 -6.51 -13.23 27.53
N PRO A 228 -6.62 -14.43 28.13
CA PRO A 228 -7.34 -15.55 27.51
C PRO A 228 -8.80 -15.22 27.14
N GLU A 229 -9.43 -14.30 27.89
CA GLU A 229 -10.80 -13.80 27.66
C GLU A 229 -10.96 -13.02 26.34
N ASP A 230 -9.84 -12.54 25.79
CA ASP A 230 -9.80 -11.80 24.53
C ASP A 230 -9.68 -12.72 23.31
N ILE A 231 -9.54 -14.03 23.52
CA ILE A 231 -9.31 -15.03 22.47
C ILE A 231 -10.55 -15.93 22.34
N TYR A 232 -11.24 -15.78 21.22
CA TYR A 232 -12.41 -16.55 20.86
C TYR A 232 -12.01 -17.59 19.82
N LEU A 233 -12.17 -18.88 20.14
CA LEU A 233 -11.88 -20.00 19.25
C LEU A 233 -13.11 -20.86 19.02
N ASN A 234 -13.15 -21.57 17.90
CA ASN A 234 -14.13 -22.64 17.64
C ASN A 234 -15.57 -22.13 17.82
N GLN A 235 -16.33 -22.74 18.73
CA GLN A 235 -17.72 -22.38 19.03
C GLN A 235 -17.88 -20.92 19.47
N HIS A 236 -16.90 -20.38 20.22
CA HIS A 236 -16.94 -18.99 20.69
C HIS A 236 -16.58 -17.98 19.59
N ALA A 237 -15.91 -18.45 18.52
CA ALA A 237 -15.66 -17.67 17.32
C ALA A 237 -16.75 -17.84 16.24
N SER A 238 -17.73 -18.71 16.48
CA SER A 238 -18.73 -19.08 15.49
C SER A 238 -20.01 -18.26 15.66
N VAL A 239 -20.62 -17.89 14.54
CA VAL A 239 -21.94 -17.21 14.55
C VAL A 239 -23.01 -18.19 15.07
N LYS A 240 -23.74 -17.80 16.11
CA LYS A 240 -24.94 -18.53 16.55
C LYS A 240 -26.04 -18.36 15.50
N LYS A 241 -26.63 -19.47 15.06
CA LYS A 241 -27.93 -19.44 14.37
C LYS A 241 -29.06 -19.29 15.37
#